data_AF-A0A2S9T8B7-F1
#
_entry.id   AF-A0A2S9T8B7-F1
#
_cell.length_a   1.000
_cell.length_b   1.000
_cell.length_c   1.000
_cell.angle_alpha   90.00
_cell.angle_beta   90.00
_cell.angle_gamma   90.00
#
_symmetry.space_group_name_H-M   'P 1'
#
loop_
_entity.id
_entity.type
_entity.pdbx_description
1 polymer ?
#
loop_
_entity_poly.entity_id
_entity_poly.type
_entity_poly.pdbx_seq_one_letter_code
_entity_poly.pdbx_strand_id
1 'polypeptide(L)'
;MDWPKTLLEFIKLTPKNITPFLLISAILLFAPREWLIFLNILDLKEEYHFIISMIFLLSSIILINYIVFFIFSFFKKSLIRIKIKSRIKKRLHNLTEDEKQILRFYISQNTRANTLRYDDGVVKGLVYSYIIYRSSNIGNILEGFSYNINDVAWDYLHKNYYLLEGNTNLYRTDKRNLI
;
A
#
# COMPACT_ATOMS: atom_id res chain seq x y z
N MET A 1 38.15 15.10 -14.19
CA MET A 1 37.77 14.26 -13.02
C MET A 1 36.33 14.62 -12.67
N ASP A 2 35.38 13.81 -13.12
CA ASP A 2 33.92 14.09 -13.06
C ASP A 2 33.32 13.76 -11.68
N TRP A 3 33.94 14.29 -10.62
CA TRP A 3 33.55 14.03 -9.24
C TRP A 3 32.07 14.29 -8.90
N PRO A 4 31.35 15.26 -9.52
CA PRO A 4 29.94 15.50 -9.20
C PRO A 4 29.03 14.36 -9.71
N LYS A 5 29.35 13.77 -10.87
CA LYS A 5 28.57 12.66 -11.44
C LYS A 5 28.75 11.40 -10.61
N THR A 6 30.00 11.11 -10.23
CA THR A 6 30.33 9.98 -9.36
C THR A 6 29.61 10.10 -8.02
N LEU A 7 29.61 11.29 -7.40
CA LEU A 7 28.87 11.53 -6.15
C LEU A 7 27.35 11.26 -6.31
N LEU A 8 26.76 11.67 -7.43
CA LEU A 8 25.34 11.47 -7.71
C LEU A 8 24.98 9.99 -7.93
N GLU A 9 25.86 9.22 -8.55
CA GLU A 9 25.72 7.77 -8.70
C GLU A 9 25.82 7.05 -7.36
N PHE A 10 26.72 7.50 -6.48
CA PHE A 10 26.84 6.98 -5.12
C PHE A 10 25.58 7.24 -4.28
N ILE A 11 24.95 8.41 -4.41
CA ILE A 11 23.67 8.72 -3.74
C ILE A 11 22.53 7.82 -4.24
N LYS A 12 22.58 7.35 -5.50
CA LYS A 12 21.57 6.46 -6.09
C LYS A 12 21.78 4.98 -5.72
N LEU A 13 22.83 4.63 -4.99
CA LEU A 13 23.08 3.25 -4.62
C LEU A 13 21.94 2.73 -3.73
N THR A 14 21.39 1.58 -4.14
CA THR A 14 20.35 0.89 -3.39
C THR A 14 20.93 0.40 -2.05
N PRO A 15 20.17 0.35 -0.95
CA PRO A 15 20.68 -0.08 0.37
C PRO A 15 21.47 -1.39 0.34
N LYS A 16 21.05 -2.33 -0.53
CA LYS A 16 21.73 -3.60 -0.76
C LYS A 16 23.22 -3.45 -1.09
N ASN A 17 23.60 -2.38 -1.78
CA ASN A 17 24.98 -2.13 -2.20
C ASN A 17 25.80 -1.39 -1.13
N ILE A 18 25.15 -0.74 -0.16
CA ILE A 18 25.79 0.06 0.89
C ILE A 18 26.04 -0.77 2.16
N THR A 19 25.16 -1.74 2.44
CA THR A 19 25.26 -2.61 3.63
C THR A 19 26.63 -3.29 3.78
N PRO A 20 27.28 -3.84 2.73
CA PRO A 20 28.60 -4.46 2.88
C PRO A 20 29.67 -3.45 3.34
N PHE A 21 29.67 -2.23 2.78
CA PHE A 21 30.62 -1.19 3.19
C PHE A 21 30.39 -0.75 4.64
N LEU A 22 29.13 -0.63 5.06
CA LEU A 22 28.80 -0.35 6.45
C LEU A 22 29.32 -1.45 7.38
N LEU A 23 29.08 -2.72 7.06
CA LEU A 23 29.48 -3.85 7.90
C LEU A 23 31.00 -3.97 7.97
N ILE A 24 31.70 -3.88 6.84
CA ILE A 24 33.17 -3.97 6.79
C ILE A 24 33.79 -2.82 7.58
N SER A 25 33.35 -1.59 7.34
CA SER A 25 33.86 -0.43 8.08
C SER A 25 33.51 -0.48 9.57
N ALA A 26 32.32 -0.97 9.95
CA ALA A 26 31.96 -1.19 11.34
C ALA A 26 32.85 -2.24 12.02
N ILE A 27 33.12 -3.37 11.35
CA ILE A 27 34.04 -4.39 11.89
C ILE A 27 35.43 -3.80 12.08
N LEU A 28 35.97 -3.10 11.08
CA LEU A 28 37.30 -2.49 11.20
C LEU A 28 37.37 -1.47 12.35
N LEU A 29 36.33 -0.67 12.56
CA LEU A 29 36.32 0.35 13.61
C LEU A 29 36.12 -0.24 15.01
N PHE A 30 35.15 -1.14 15.16
CA PHE A 30 34.64 -1.59 16.46
C PHE A 30 35.09 -2.99 16.88
N ALA A 31 35.75 -3.77 16.02
CA ALA A 31 36.29 -5.08 16.42
C ALA A 31 37.40 -4.94 17.48
N PRO A 32 37.51 -5.91 18.42
CA PRO A 32 38.60 -6.00 19.37
C PRO A 32 39.96 -6.05 18.66
N ARG A 33 41.00 -5.48 19.29
CA ARG A 33 42.35 -5.41 18.72
C ARG A 33 42.91 -6.80 18.42
N GLU A 34 42.62 -7.77 19.28
CA GLU A 34 43.05 -9.17 19.15
C GLU A 34 42.54 -9.79 17.85
N TRP A 35 41.31 -9.46 17.44
CA TRP A 35 40.73 -9.96 16.19
C TRP A 35 41.41 -9.36 14.97
N LEU A 36 41.76 -8.07 15.03
CA LEU A 36 42.45 -7.38 13.94
C LEU A 36 43.89 -7.89 13.75
N ILE A 37 44.57 -8.24 14.86
CA ILE A 37 45.89 -8.88 14.82
C ILE A 37 45.79 -10.28 14.22
N PHE A 38 44.82 -11.09 14.69
CA PHE A 38 44.59 -12.44 14.16
C PHE A 38 44.33 -12.45 12.64
N LEU A 39 43.58 -11.46 12.14
CA LEU A 39 43.30 -11.28 10.72
C LEU A 39 44.41 -10.57 9.94
N ASN A 40 45.48 -10.11 10.62
CA ASN A 40 46.59 -9.35 10.03
C ASN A 40 46.15 -8.07 9.29
N ILE A 41 45.17 -7.35 9.85
CA ILE A 41 44.59 -6.11 9.28
C ILE A 41 44.70 -4.91 10.23
N LEU A 42 45.42 -5.06 11.36
CA LEU A 42 45.58 -3.97 12.33
C LEU A 42 46.29 -2.77 11.70
N ASP A 43 47.40 -3.00 11.00
CA ASP A 43 48.18 -1.93 10.37
C ASP A 43 47.35 -1.16 9.32
N LEU A 44 46.50 -1.88 8.57
CA LEU A 44 45.58 -1.29 7.61
C LEU A 44 44.54 -0.38 8.29
N LYS A 45 44.02 -0.77 9.45
CA LYS A 45 43.12 0.08 10.23
C LYS A 45 43.84 1.35 10.69
N GLU A 46 45.06 1.23 11.20
CA GLU A 46 45.83 2.35 11.72
C GLU A 46 46.23 3.33 10.61
N GLU A 47 46.64 2.84 9.44
CA GLU A 47 46.98 3.64 8.26
C GLU A 47 45.77 4.37 7.67
N TYR A 48 44.62 3.70 7.54
CA TYR A 48 43.43 4.22 6.85
C TYR A 48 42.28 4.63 7.78
N HIS A 49 42.55 4.82 9.09
CA HIS A 49 41.52 5.03 10.11
C HIS A 49 40.48 6.11 9.74
N PHE A 50 40.96 7.26 9.24
CA PHE A 50 40.12 8.37 8.83
C PHE A 50 39.18 8.00 7.67
N ILE A 51 39.70 7.32 6.64
CA ILE A 51 38.92 6.92 5.47
C ILE A 51 37.85 5.90 5.86
N ILE A 52 38.23 4.90 6.67
CA ILE A 52 37.30 3.87 7.18
C ILE A 52 36.16 4.53 7.97
N SER A 53 36.48 5.51 8.82
CA SER A 53 35.49 6.29 9.59
C SER A 53 34.53 7.06 8.69
N MET A 54 35.04 7.69 7.63
CA MET A 54 34.20 8.42 6.66
C MET A 54 33.26 7.49 5.88
N ILE A 55 33.74 6.31 5.46
CA ILE A 55 32.91 5.29 4.81
C ILE A 55 31.80 4.82 5.75
N PHE A 56 32.12 4.56 7.02
CA PHE A 56 31.15 4.16 8.03
C PHE A 56 30.07 5.23 8.25
N LEU A 57 30.48 6.50 8.42
CA LEU A 57 29.55 7.62 8.63
C LEU A 57 28.61 7.81 7.45
N LEU A 58 29.15 7.84 6.22
CA LEU A 58 28.35 8.02 5.01
C LEU A 58 27.36 6.87 4.82
N SER A 59 27.82 5.63 4.98
CA SER A 59 26.99 4.44 4.86
C SER A 59 25.90 4.39 5.93
N SER A 60 26.20 4.85 7.15
CA SER A 60 25.24 4.91 8.26
C SER A 60 24.12 5.90 7.98
N ILE A 61 24.45 7.11 7.50
CA ILE A 61 23.46 8.15 7.18
C ILE A 61 22.49 7.65 6.09
N ILE A 62 23.00 6.99 5.05
CA ILE A 62 22.14 6.47 3.98
C ILE A 62 21.23 5.36 4.51
N LEU A 63 21.76 4.43 5.32
CA LEU A 63 20.96 3.35 5.90
C LEU A 63 19.88 3.87 6.85
N ILE A 64 20.19 4.85 7.70
CA ILE A 64 19.22 5.46 8.62
C ILE A 64 18.07 6.10 7.83
N ASN A 65 18.37 6.86 6.77
CA ASN A 65 17.34 7.45 5.92
C ASN A 65 16.41 6.38 5.31
N TYR A 66 16.98 5.27 4.85
CA TYR A 66 16.19 4.16 4.32
C TYR A 66 15.30 3.52 5.38
N ILE A 67 15.83 3.27 6.58
CA ILE A 67 15.07 2.71 7.71
C ILE A 67 13.91 3.63 8.08
N VAL A 68 14.17 4.93 8.21
CA VAL A 68 13.14 5.94 8.52
C VAL A 68 12.02 5.90 7.47
N PHE A 69 12.36 5.96 6.18
CA PHE A 69 11.37 5.90 5.10
C PHE A 69 10.58 4.59 5.12
N PHE A 70 11.26 3.46 5.32
CA PHE A 70 10.63 2.14 5.40
C PHE A 70 9.60 2.09 6.54
N ILE A 71 10.00 2.51 7.74
CA ILE A 71 9.14 2.57 8.93
C ILE A 71 7.92 3.46 8.67
N PHE A 72 8.11 4.68 8.18
CA PHE A 72 7.00 5.59 7.86
C PHE A 72 6.04 4.97 6.83
N SER A 73 6.56 4.34 5.78
CA SER A 73 5.75 3.72 4.74
C SER A 73 4.94 2.53 5.26
N PHE A 74 5.52 1.76 6.19
CA PHE A 74 4.89 0.61 6.82
C PHE A 74 3.70 1.05 7.69
N PHE A 75 3.91 2.01 8.58
CA PHE A 75 2.85 2.53 9.44
C PHE A 75 1.76 3.27 8.65
N LYS A 76 2.12 4.06 7.63
CA LYS A 76 1.15 4.77 6.78
C LYS A 76 0.18 3.81 6.11
N LYS A 77 0.66 2.68 5.57
CA LYS A 77 -0.20 1.66 4.95
C LYS A 77 -1.20 1.06 5.93
N SER A 78 -0.75 0.75 7.15
CA SER A 78 -1.63 0.19 8.20
C SER A 78 -2.72 1.20 8.61
N LEU A 79 -2.33 2.46 8.87
CA LEU A 79 -3.27 3.52 9.25
C LEU A 79 -4.31 3.79 8.17
N ILE A 80 -3.91 3.78 6.89
CA ILE A 80 -4.85 3.96 5.77
C ILE A 80 -5.87 2.82 5.74
N ARG A 81 -5.46 1.56 5.91
CA ARG A 81 -6.36 0.41 5.94
C ARG A 81 -7.39 0.51 7.06
N ILE A 82 -6.95 0.90 8.27
CA ILE A 82 -7.84 1.10 9.43
C ILE A 82 -8.85 2.21 9.14
N LYS A 83 -8.39 3.35 8.59
CA LYS A 83 -9.26 4.48 8.23
C LYS A 83 -10.29 4.10 7.15
N ILE A 84 -9.88 3.40 6.10
CA ILE A 84 -10.79 2.93 5.04
C ILE A 84 -11.83 1.97 5.62
N LYS A 85 -11.41 0.99 6.42
CA LYS A 85 -12.33 0.04 7.06
C LYS A 85 -13.36 0.73 7.94
N SER A 86 -12.93 1.71 8.74
CA SER A 86 -13.83 2.52 9.57
C SER A 86 -14.78 3.37 8.72
N ARG A 87 -14.27 4.01 7.66
CA ARG A 87 -15.08 4.81 6.73
C ARG A 87 -16.15 3.98 6.03
N ILE A 88 -15.81 2.80 5.51
CA ILE A 88 -16.76 1.87 4.89
C ILE A 88 -17.88 1.54 5.87
N LYS A 89 -17.54 1.06 7.07
CA LYS A 89 -18.53 0.70 8.10
C LYS A 89 -19.44 1.88 8.44
N LYS A 90 -18.86 3.06 8.73
CA LYS A 90 -19.64 4.26 9.04
C LYS A 90 -20.57 4.66 7.88
N ARG A 91 -20.11 4.54 6.64
CA ARG A 91 -20.93 4.86 5.46
C ARG A 91 -22.09 3.88 5.27
N LEU A 92 -21.88 2.59 5.53
CA LEU A 92 -22.91 1.54 5.42
C LEU A 92 -24.10 1.76 6.37
N HIS A 93 -23.91 2.45 7.48
CA HIS A 93 -25.02 2.83 8.39
C HIS A 93 -25.88 3.98 7.87
N ASN A 94 -25.44 4.71 6.85
CA ASN A 94 -26.10 5.91 6.34
C ASN A 94 -26.47 5.78 4.85
N LEU A 95 -26.77 4.57 4.37
CA LEU A 95 -27.07 4.32 2.96
C LEU A 95 -28.41 4.94 2.56
N THR A 96 -28.46 5.54 1.37
CA THR A 96 -29.73 5.89 0.72
C THR A 96 -30.40 4.64 0.15
N GLU A 97 -31.68 4.73 -0.19
CA GLU A 97 -32.41 3.60 -0.76
C GLU A 97 -31.84 3.13 -2.10
N ASP A 98 -31.41 4.03 -2.97
CA ASP A 98 -30.76 3.67 -4.24
C ASP A 98 -29.43 2.93 -4.02
N GLU A 99 -28.65 3.34 -3.02
CA GLU A 99 -27.43 2.65 -2.63
C GLU A 99 -27.73 1.25 -2.08
N LYS A 100 -28.77 1.11 -1.25
CA LYS A 100 -29.22 -0.20 -0.75
C LYS A 100 -29.64 -1.11 -1.88
N GLN A 101 -30.38 -0.63 -2.88
CA GLN A 101 -30.78 -1.44 -4.03
C GLN A 101 -29.57 -2.00 -4.79
N ILE A 102 -28.52 -1.20 -4.99
CA ILE A 102 -27.26 -1.68 -5.61
C ILE A 102 -26.59 -2.74 -4.72
N LEU A 103 -26.49 -2.51 -3.41
CA LEU A 103 -25.82 -3.43 -2.49
C LEU A 103 -26.60 -4.73 -2.27
N ARG A 104 -27.94 -4.67 -2.29
CA ARG A 104 -28.81 -5.85 -2.24
C ARG A 104 -28.56 -6.80 -3.39
N PHE A 105 -28.23 -6.32 -4.60
CA PHE A 105 -27.91 -7.19 -5.73
C PHE A 105 -26.76 -8.16 -5.40
N TYR A 106 -25.68 -7.64 -4.81
CA TYR A 106 -24.52 -8.47 -4.46
C TYR A 106 -24.89 -9.57 -3.47
N ILE A 107 -25.69 -9.23 -2.45
CA ILE A 107 -26.11 -10.17 -1.41
C ILE A 107 -27.16 -11.15 -1.94
N SER A 108 -28.17 -10.68 -2.65
CA SER A 108 -29.28 -11.51 -3.15
C SER A 108 -28.83 -12.48 -4.24
N GLN A 109 -27.92 -12.06 -5.11
CA GLN A 109 -27.34 -12.91 -6.15
C GLN A 109 -26.12 -13.70 -5.66
N ASN A 110 -25.72 -13.52 -4.40
CA ASN A 110 -24.51 -14.11 -3.80
C ASN A 110 -23.28 -13.98 -4.72
N THR A 111 -23.06 -12.77 -5.24
CA THR A 111 -22.00 -12.47 -6.22
C THR A 111 -21.15 -11.30 -5.76
N ARG A 112 -19.86 -11.33 -6.10
CA ARG A 112 -18.95 -10.22 -5.82
C ARG A 112 -19.00 -9.10 -6.86
N ALA A 113 -19.67 -9.31 -8.00
CA ALA A 113 -19.66 -8.39 -9.14
C ALA A 113 -21.08 -7.97 -9.56
N ASN A 114 -21.25 -6.70 -9.87
CA ASN A 114 -22.46 -6.14 -10.46
C ASN A 114 -22.08 -5.24 -11.64
N THR A 115 -22.91 -5.22 -12.68
CA THR A 115 -22.75 -4.31 -13.81
C THR A 115 -23.50 -3.01 -13.53
N LEU A 116 -22.78 -1.89 -13.52
CA LEU A 116 -23.32 -0.56 -13.19
C LEU A 116 -22.80 0.50 -14.16
N ARG A 117 -23.57 1.56 -14.37
CA ARG A 117 -23.18 2.71 -15.19
C ARG A 117 -22.10 3.55 -14.52
N TYR A 118 -21.08 3.92 -15.28
CA TYR A 118 -19.95 4.74 -14.79
C TYR A 118 -20.34 6.19 -14.49
N ASP A 119 -21.31 6.74 -15.23
CA ASP A 119 -21.72 8.13 -15.13
C ASP A 119 -22.71 8.39 -13.98
N ASP A 120 -23.25 7.35 -13.36
CA ASP A 120 -24.22 7.40 -12.26
C ASP A 120 -23.62 7.97 -10.96
N GLY A 121 -24.29 8.96 -10.37
CA GLY A 121 -23.87 9.62 -9.13
C GLY A 121 -23.92 8.73 -7.88
N VAL A 122 -24.88 7.82 -7.79
CA VAL A 122 -25.02 6.83 -6.71
C VAL A 122 -23.84 5.85 -6.75
N VAL A 123 -23.51 5.34 -7.94
CA VAL A 123 -22.36 4.45 -8.14
C VAL A 123 -21.07 5.17 -7.76
N LYS A 124 -20.89 6.42 -8.21
CA LYS A 124 -19.73 7.24 -7.83
C LYS A 124 -19.65 7.47 -6.32
N GLY A 125 -20.78 7.67 -5.64
CA GLY A 125 -20.85 7.81 -4.18
C GLY A 125 -20.35 6.56 -3.43
N LEU A 126 -20.77 5.38 -3.89
CA LEU A 126 -20.31 4.09 -3.35
C LEU A 126 -18.82 3.84 -3.62
N VAL A 127 -18.33 4.20 -4.81
CA VAL A 127 -16.91 4.13 -5.18
C VAL A 127 -16.07 5.06 -4.33
N TYR A 128 -16.48 6.33 -4.20
CA TYR A 128 -15.81 7.33 -3.36
C TYR A 128 -15.75 6.91 -1.88
N SER A 129 -16.71 6.11 -1.45
CA SER A 129 -16.78 5.55 -0.10
C SER A 129 -16.03 4.22 0.08
N TYR A 130 -15.35 3.73 -0.96
CA TYR A 130 -14.63 2.45 -0.97
C TYR A 130 -15.51 1.21 -0.75
N ILE A 131 -16.84 1.35 -0.91
CA ILE A 131 -17.78 0.24 -0.73
C ILE A 131 -17.75 -0.69 -1.94
N ILE A 132 -17.70 -0.12 -3.15
CA ILE A 132 -17.50 -0.84 -4.40
C ILE A 132 -16.31 -0.25 -5.16
N TYR A 133 -15.75 -0.99 -6.12
CA TYR A 133 -14.68 -0.52 -6.98
C TYR A 133 -14.81 -1.15 -8.37
N ARG A 134 -14.37 -0.44 -9.41
CA ARG A 134 -14.39 -0.96 -10.78
C ARG A 134 -13.37 -2.10 -10.89
N SER A 135 -13.83 -3.29 -11.24
CA SER A 135 -12.99 -4.50 -11.32
C SER A 135 -12.49 -4.77 -12.74
N SER A 136 -13.14 -4.20 -13.76
CA SER A 136 -12.73 -4.30 -15.15
C SER A 136 -12.79 -2.95 -15.87
N ASN A 137 -11.77 -2.67 -16.67
CA ASN A 137 -11.80 -1.55 -17.62
C ASN A 137 -12.62 -1.88 -18.88
N ILE A 138 -12.91 -3.16 -19.13
CA ILE A 138 -13.73 -3.61 -20.24
C ILE A 138 -15.21 -3.42 -19.88
N GLY A 139 -15.91 -2.70 -20.75
CA GLY A 139 -17.31 -2.30 -20.63
C GLY A 139 -17.55 -1.09 -21.53
N ASN A 140 -18.80 -0.65 -21.66
CA ASN A 140 -19.13 0.55 -22.42
C ASN A 140 -20.28 1.31 -21.75
N ILE A 141 -20.54 2.54 -22.21
CA ILE A 141 -21.59 3.40 -21.63
C ILE A 141 -22.98 2.77 -21.75
N LEU A 142 -23.22 1.93 -22.76
CA LEU A 142 -24.50 1.29 -23.04
C LEU A 142 -24.76 0.03 -22.19
N GLU A 143 -23.73 -0.76 -21.91
CA GLU A 143 -23.80 -2.04 -21.18
C GLU A 143 -23.42 -1.90 -19.71
N GLY A 144 -22.74 -0.81 -19.33
CA GLY A 144 -22.18 -0.61 -18.01
C GLY A 144 -20.78 -1.22 -17.85
N PHE A 145 -20.24 -1.10 -16.63
CA PHE A 145 -18.95 -1.62 -16.25
C PHE A 145 -19.08 -2.55 -15.05
N SER A 146 -18.16 -3.51 -14.92
CA SER A 146 -18.14 -4.40 -13.76
C SER A 146 -17.58 -3.68 -12.54
N TYR A 147 -18.36 -3.66 -11.47
CA TYR A 147 -17.97 -3.21 -10.14
C TYR A 147 -18.02 -4.37 -9.18
N ASN A 148 -16.96 -4.49 -8.37
CA ASN A 148 -16.91 -5.44 -7.28
C ASN A 148 -17.17 -4.75 -5.94
N ILE A 149 -17.85 -5.45 -5.03
CA ILE A 149 -17.97 -5.03 -3.64
C ILE A 149 -16.68 -5.30 -2.87
N ASN A 150 -16.27 -4.35 -2.03
CA ASN A 150 -15.10 -4.47 -1.16
C ASN A 150 -15.31 -5.56 -0.10
N ASP A 151 -14.28 -6.33 0.22
CA ASP A 151 -14.37 -7.42 1.21
C ASP A 151 -14.86 -6.94 2.58
N VAL A 152 -14.42 -5.76 3.02
CA VAL A 152 -14.90 -5.17 4.28
C VAL A 152 -16.40 -4.92 4.22
N ALA A 153 -16.91 -4.40 3.10
CA ALA A 153 -18.33 -4.13 2.93
C ALA A 153 -19.12 -5.43 2.84
N TRP A 154 -18.65 -6.40 2.05
CA TRP A 154 -19.24 -7.72 1.91
C TRP A 154 -19.40 -8.44 3.25
N ASP A 155 -18.30 -8.60 3.99
CA ASP A 155 -18.28 -9.30 5.27
C ASP A 155 -19.14 -8.58 6.32
N TYR A 156 -19.15 -7.24 6.27
CA TYR A 156 -19.94 -6.45 7.21
C TYR A 156 -21.44 -6.55 6.92
N LEU A 157 -21.84 -6.50 5.65
CA LEU A 157 -23.26 -6.63 5.26
C LEU A 157 -23.80 -8.04 5.52
N HIS A 158 -23.01 -9.10 5.31
CA HIS A 158 -23.43 -10.47 5.67
C HIS A 158 -23.74 -10.63 7.17
N LYS A 159 -23.07 -9.84 8.03
CA LYS A 159 -23.31 -9.84 9.47
C LYS A 159 -24.39 -8.86 9.91
N ASN A 160 -24.75 -7.90 9.05
CA ASN A 160 -25.64 -6.79 9.36
C ASN A 160 -26.63 -6.56 8.20
N TYR A 161 -27.34 -7.61 7.80
CA TYR A 161 -28.24 -7.57 6.64
C TYR A 161 -29.34 -6.49 6.79
N TYR A 162 -29.74 -6.19 8.02
CA TYR A 162 -30.72 -5.16 8.37
C TYR A 162 -30.32 -3.76 7.86
N LEU A 163 -29.03 -3.50 7.60
CA LEU A 163 -28.58 -2.24 6.99
C LEU A 163 -29.07 -2.05 5.55
N LEU A 164 -29.45 -3.16 4.90
CA LEU A 164 -30.04 -3.15 3.57
C LEU A 164 -31.57 -3.12 3.62
N GLU A 165 -32.20 -3.17 4.79
CA GLU A 165 -33.65 -2.95 4.90
C GLU A 165 -33.97 -1.49 4.59
N GLY A 166 -35.04 -1.27 3.84
CA GLY A 166 -35.37 0.05 3.33
C GLY A 166 -36.83 0.14 2.95
N ASN A 167 -37.19 1.16 2.18
CA ASN A 167 -38.59 1.40 1.78
C ASN A 167 -39.07 0.49 0.64
N THR A 168 -38.15 -0.21 -0.03
CA THR A 168 -38.43 -1.21 -1.06
C THR A 168 -37.62 -2.48 -0.80
N ASN A 169 -37.95 -3.58 -1.49
CA ASN A 169 -37.14 -4.80 -1.53
C ASN A 169 -36.45 -5.02 -2.88
N LEU A 170 -36.39 -3.98 -3.72
CA LEU A 170 -35.77 -4.05 -5.03
C LEU A 170 -34.25 -4.16 -4.91
N TYR A 171 -33.64 -4.78 -5.90
CA TYR A 171 -32.20 -4.73 -6.15
C TYR A 171 -31.93 -4.17 -7.54
N ARG A 172 -30.78 -3.54 -7.73
CA ARG A 172 -30.43 -2.85 -8.97
C ARG A 172 -29.19 -3.45 -9.63
N THR A 173 -29.31 -3.70 -10.92
CA THR A 173 -28.21 -3.91 -11.86
C THR A 173 -28.51 -3.12 -13.11
N ASP A 174 -27.48 -2.59 -13.77
CA ASP A 174 -27.61 -1.89 -15.05
C ASP A 174 -27.25 -2.81 -16.23
N LYS A 175 -27.04 -4.11 -15.96
CA LYS A 175 -26.85 -5.10 -17.03
C LYS A 175 -28.09 -5.11 -17.92
N ARG A 176 -27.90 -4.86 -19.22
CA ARG A 176 -28.97 -4.99 -20.20
C ARG A 176 -29.37 -6.46 -20.29
N ASN A 177 -30.64 -6.77 -20.05
CA ASN A 177 -31.21 -8.05 -20.46
C ASN A 177 -31.32 -8.00 -21.99
N LEU A 178 -30.57 -8.85 -22.69
CA LEU A 178 -30.81 -9.10 -24.11
C LEU A 178 -32.16 -9.81 -24.18
N ILE A 179 -33.18 -9.07 -24.63
CA ILE A 179 -34.48 -9.63 -25.03
C ILE A 179 -34.31 -10.24 -26.41
#